data_AF-A0A820JWI7-F1
#
_entry.id   AF-A0A820JWI7-F1
#
_cell.length_a   1.000
_cell.length_b   1.000
_cell.length_c   1.000
_cell.angle_alpha   90.00
_cell.angle_beta   90.00
_cell.angle_gamma   90.00
#
_symmetry.space_group_name_H-M   'P 1'
#
loop_
_entity.id
_entity.type
_entity.pdbx_description
1 polymer ?
#
loop_
_entity_poly.entity_id
_entity_poly.type
_entity_poly.pdbx_seq_one_letter_code
_entity_poly.pdbx_strand_id
1 'polypeptide(L)'
;DLYTNESLQLLDDEWKQLNEDRCNLRQIFPTGDTSKIVLPCNLEILIYNAKKIFSISNQTQSNLSPKQVIQGLQNLTKHLISVKGDNRLSKEAQYNETMLMNILLRSSLSSRQVLEIHRLTNEAFNWLCGEIETRFQQTQVQAGEMVAKNVTLGIPRLKEIINLSKKPKTPSLTVYLTGQARNDAEQCKQVLCRLEHCTLRKVTTNTAIYYDPDPQETVINEDQEWINTYYEMPDQDIKNISQWLLRIELDRKCMTDRELTMEQISEKIYQGFGDCLNVIFNDDNAEKLVLRIRTTDQINLSTEEEQNDITHMDDNTFLQCLQSVMLSDLTLQGIEGISKVYMIRSIFDDTQKRIQINHNGEIEKIAEWILKTDGAALKRRPKGNSHADVQN
;
A
#
# COMPACT_ATOMS: atom_id res chain seq x y z
N ASP A 1 24.10 -49.45 -16.53
CA ASP A 1 24.16 -48.56 -15.36
C ASP A 1 23.00 -47.56 -15.21
N LEU A 2 22.20 -47.27 -16.25
CA LEU A 2 21.07 -46.32 -16.11
C LEU A 2 19.80 -46.93 -15.46
N TYR A 3 19.66 -48.26 -15.46
CA TYR A 3 18.46 -48.97 -14.97
C TYR A 3 18.64 -49.62 -13.59
N THR A 4 19.74 -49.34 -12.90
CA THR A 4 19.91 -49.76 -11.50
C THR A 4 19.00 -48.91 -10.61
N ASN A 5 18.29 -49.54 -9.66
CA ASN A 5 17.39 -48.86 -8.73
C ASN A 5 18.05 -47.66 -8.02
N GLU A 6 19.34 -47.77 -7.69
CA GLU A 6 20.11 -46.66 -7.07
C GLU A 6 20.23 -45.43 -7.97
N SER A 7 20.40 -45.62 -9.28
CA SER A 7 20.56 -44.53 -10.24
C SER A 7 19.25 -43.78 -10.48
N LEU A 8 18.13 -44.51 -10.47
CA LEU A 8 16.79 -43.93 -10.56
C LEU A 8 16.45 -43.13 -9.29
N GLN A 9 16.78 -43.67 -8.10
CA GLN A 9 16.59 -42.94 -6.84
C GLN A 9 17.37 -41.62 -6.79
N LEU A 10 18.63 -41.61 -7.25
CA LEU A 10 19.43 -40.38 -7.30
C LEU A 10 18.82 -39.31 -8.22
N LEU A 11 18.25 -39.73 -9.36
CA LEU A 11 17.57 -38.83 -10.28
C LEU A 11 16.24 -38.30 -9.69
N ASP A 12 15.49 -39.15 -8.99
CA ASP A 12 14.27 -38.75 -8.30
C ASP A 12 14.58 -37.73 -7.19
N ASP A 13 15.68 -37.90 -6.46
CA ASP A 13 16.09 -36.98 -5.41
C ASP A 13 16.61 -35.64 -5.98
N GLU A 14 17.35 -35.67 -7.10
CA GLU A 14 17.70 -34.45 -7.85
C GLU A 14 16.43 -33.68 -8.28
N TRP A 15 15.43 -34.40 -8.80
CA TRP A 15 14.17 -33.80 -9.23
C TRP A 15 13.37 -33.20 -8.06
N LYS A 16 13.29 -33.89 -6.91
CA LYS A 16 12.64 -33.34 -5.71
C LYS A 16 13.33 -32.05 -5.25
N GLN A 17 14.65 -32.02 -5.20
CA GLN A 17 15.41 -30.84 -4.82
C GLN A 17 15.14 -29.65 -5.75
N LEU A 18 15.07 -29.87 -7.07
CA LEU A 18 14.75 -28.82 -8.04
C LEU A 18 13.33 -28.27 -7.87
N ASN A 19 12.36 -29.11 -7.49
CA ASN A 19 11.00 -28.66 -7.21
C ASN A 19 10.93 -27.82 -5.93
N GLU A 20 11.66 -28.20 -4.88
CA GLU A 20 11.79 -27.40 -3.66
C GLU A 20 12.45 -26.06 -3.95
N ASP A 21 13.54 -26.06 -4.71
CA ASP A 21 14.24 -24.85 -5.15
C ASP A 21 13.32 -23.91 -5.94
N ARG A 22 12.47 -24.46 -6.82
CA ARG A 22 11.46 -23.69 -7.56
C ARG A 22 10.42 -23.05 -6.64
N CYS A 23 9.95 -23.77 -5.61
CA CYS A 23 9.04 -23.22 -4.62
C CYS A 23 9.70 -22.10 -3.81
N ASN A 24 10.94 -22.30 -3.37
CA ASN A 24 11.72 -21.31 -2.64
C ASN A 24 11.94 -20.04 -3.47
N LEU A 25 12.31 -20.18 -4.76
CA LEU A 25 12.49 -19.03 -5.65
C LEU A 25 11.22 -18.19 -5.81
N ARG A 26 10.04 -18.81 -5.83
CA ARG A 26 8.75 -18.09 -5.91
C ARG A 26 8.45 -17.29 -4.65
N GLN A 27 8.95 -17.72 -3.49
CA GLN A 27 8.83 -16.97 -2.25
C GLN A 27 9.86 -15.84 -2.18
N ILE A 28 11.10 -16.09 -2.62
CA ILE A 28 12.18 -15.09 -2.61
C ILE A 28 11.93 -13.98 -3.64
N PHE A 29 11.50 -14.35 -4.84
CA PHE A 29 11.20 -13.44 -5.95
C PHE A 29 9.73 -13.53 -6.34
N PRO A 30 8.82 -12.98 -5.51
CA PRO A 30 7.37 -13.04 -5.78
C PRO A 30 6.99 -12.30 -7.06
N THR A 31 7.82 -11.36 -7.52
CA THR A 31 7.57 -10.59 -8.74
C THR A 31 8.01 -11.28 -10.04
N GLY A 32 8.84 -12.32 -9.95
CA GLY A 32 9.40 -13.00 -11.12
C GLY A 32 10.30 -12.13 -12.01
N ASP A 33 10.70 -10.93 -11.57
CA ASP A 33 11.58 -10.06 -12.34
C ASP A 33 13.03 -10.53 -12.25
N THR A 34 13.50 -11.21 -13.30
CA THR A 34 14.88 -11.72 -13.39
C THR A 34 15.89 -10.66 -13.84
N SER A 35 15.44 -9.50 -14.34
CA SER A 35 16.30 -8.48 -14.95
C SER A 35 17.27 -7.81 -13.97
N LYS A 36 16.97 -7.87 -12.67
CA LYS A 36 17.73 -7.21 -11.61
C LYS A 36 18.61 -8.16 -10.80
N ILE A 37 18.56 -9.45 -11.08
CA ILE A 37 19.32 -10.45 -10.32
C ILE A 37 20.75 -10.47 -10.86
N VAL A 38 21.70 -10.15 -9.99
CA VAL A 38 23.13 -10.22 -10.29
C VAL A 38 23.71 -11.37 -9.49
N LEU A 39 24.31 -12.33 -10.19
CA LEU A 39 24.98 -13.49 -9.57
C LEU A 39 26.47 -13.47 -9.89
N PRO A 40 27.31 -14.07 -9.03
CA PRO A 40 28.77 -14.03 -9.15
C PRO A 40 29.34 -14.56 -10.47
N CYS A 41 28.69 -15.54 -11.08
CA CYS A 41 29.18 -16.22 -12.29
C CYS A 41 28.12 -16.23 -13.37
N ASN A 42 28.51 -15.86 -14.60
CA ASN A 42 27.67 -16.07 -15.78
C ASN A 42 27.90 -17.49 -16.32
N LEU A 43 27.05 -18.42 -15.92
CA LEU A 43 27.18 -19.83 -16.30
C LEU A 43 27.04 -20.07 -17.81
N GLU A 44 26.23 -19.28 -18.51
CA GLU A 44 26.07 -19.42 -19.97
C GLU A 44 27.39 -19.17 -20.70
N ILE A 45 28.13 -18.13 -20.30
CA ILE A 45 29.45 -17.83 -20.85
C ILE A 45 30.45 -18.93 -20.51
N LEU A 46 30.45 -19.43 -19.27
CA LEU A 46 31.37 -20.49 -18.85
C LEU A 46 31.12 -21.80 -19.61
N ILE A 47 29.86 -22.18 -19.80
CA ILE A 47 29.46 -23.35 -20.59
C ILE A 47 29.88 -23.17 -22.05
N TYR A 48 29.67 -21.98 -22.61
CA TYR A 48 30.10 -21.66 -23.97
C TYR A 48 31.62 -21.77 -24.15
N ASN A 49 32.40 -21.26 -23.18
CA ASN A 49 33.85 -21.37 -23.19
C ASN A 49 34.31 -22.82 -23.07
N ALA A 50 33.68 -23.62 -22.20
CA ALA A 50 33.95 -25.05 -22.09
C ALA A 50 33.73 -25.76 -23.44
N LYS A 51 32.61 -25.48 -24.12
CA LYS A 51 32.33 -26.06 -25.44
C LYS A 51 33.39 -25.70 -26.48
N LYS A 52 33.91 -24.47 -26.46
CA LYS A 52 34.99 -24.05 -27.36
C LYS A 52 36.32 -24.73 -27.06
N ILE A 53 36.74 -24.77 -25.80
CA ILE A 53 38.03 -25.33 -25.38
C ILE A 53 38.11 -26.82 -25.74
N PHE A 54 37.05 -27.57 -25.47
CA PHE A 54 37.00 -29.01 -25.70
C PHE A 54 36.43 -29.40 -27.07
N SER A 55 36.21 -28.43 -27.96
CA SER A 55 35.67 -28.63 -29.32
C SER A 55 34.39 -29.50 -29.34
N ILE A 56 33.47 -29.22 -28.41
CA ILE A 56 32.23 -29.99 -28.24
C ILE A 56 31.20 -29.49 -29.26
N SER A 57 30.70 -30.42 -30.07
CA SER A 57 29.64 -30.19 -31.05
C SER A 57 28.30 -30.73 -30.58
N ASN A 58 27.22 -30.39 -31.28
CA ASN A 58 25.91 -30.98 -31.02
C ASN A 58 25.83 -32.47 -31.41
N GLN A 59 26.85 -33.03 -32.07
CA GLN A 59 26.90 -34.45 -32.47
C GLN A 59 27.74 -35.31 -31.52
N THR A 60 28.56 -34.69 -30.67
CA THR A 60 29.40 -35.40 -29.69
C THR A 60 28.53 -36.18 -28.71
N GLN A 61 28.93 -37.42 -28.42
CA GLN A 61 28.32 -38.23 -27.37
C GLN A 61 29.03 -37.95 -26.04
N SER A 62 28.27 -37.63 -25.00
CA SER A 62 28.82 -37.47 -23.65
C SER A 62 29.27 -38.82 -23.10
N ASN A 63 30.49 -38.86 -22.56
CA ASN A 63 31.05 -40.00 -21.82
C ASN A 63 30.75 -39.95 -20.30
N LEU A 64 29.81 -39.10 -19.90
CA LEU A 64 29.52 -38.79 -18.52
C LEU A 64 28.27 -39.55 -18.05
N SER A 65 28.30 -40.10 -16.84
CA SER A 65 27.12 -40.71 -16.22
C SER A 65 26.34 -39.69 -15.40
N PRO A 66 25.00 -39.82 -15.28
CA PRO A 66 24.21 -38.90 -14.44
C PRO A 66 24.69 -38.86 -12.98
N LYS A 67 25.13 -40.01 -12.45
CA LYS A 67 25.71 -40.12 -11.10
C LYS A 67 26.94 -39.22 -10.92
N GLN A 68 27.83 -39.18 -11.93
CA GLN A 68 29.01 -38.31 -11.90
C GLN A 68 28.64 -36.82 -11.92
N VAL A 69 27.60 -36.43 -12.67
CA VAL A 69 27.11 -35.04 -12.68
C VAL A 69 26.61 -34.64 -11.29
N ILE A 70 25.72 -35.46 -10.71
CA ILE A 70 25.11 -35.17 -9.40
C ILE A 70 26.18 -35.09 -8.31
N GLN A 71 27.10 -36.06 -8.28
CA GLN A 71 28.20 -36.07 -7.31
C GLN A 71 29.16 -34.90 -7.52
N GLY A 72 29.47 -34.55 -8.77
CA GLY A 72 30.31 -33.40 -9.10
C GLY A 72 29.69 -32.09 -8.63
N LEU A 73 28.38 -31.89 -8.84
CA LEU A 73 27.67 -30.72 -8.33
C LEU A 73 27.58 -30.68 -6.80
N GLN A 74 27.29 -31.80 -6.15
CA GLN A 74 27.29 -31.88 -4.69
C GLN A 74 28.65 -31.53 -4.10
N ASN A 75 29.73 -31.96 -4.76
CA ASN A 75 31.09 -31.59 -4.38
C ASN A 75 31.33 -30.10 -4.62
N LEU A 76 30.96 -29.56 -5.78
CA LEU A 76 31.11 -28.13 -6.07
C LEU A 76 30.40 -27.26 -5.01
N THR A 77 29.13 -27.54 -4.70
CA THR A 77 28.36 -26.83 -3.67
C THR A 77 29.03 -26.87 -2.29
N LYS A 78 29.74 -27.95 -1.94
CA LYS A 78 30.50 -28.03 -0.67
C LYS A 78 31.76 -27.18 -0.66
N HIS A 79 32.39 -26.96 -1.81
CA HIS A 79 33.61 -26.15 -1.93
C HIS A 79 33.33 -24.64 -2.05
N LEU A 80 32.11 -24.26 -2.42
CA LEU A 80 31.65 -22.86 -2.44
C LEU A 80 31.43 -22.33 -1.03
N ILE A 81 32.50 -22.11 -0.27
CA ILE A 81 32.45 -21.61 1.12
C ILE A 81 32.62 -20.08 1.14
N SER A 82 31.73 -19.38 1.83
CA SER A 82 31.81 -17.92 2.05
C SER A 82 31.93 -17.60 3.54
N VAL A 83 31.01 -18.10 4.36
CA VAL A 83 31.09 -18.09 5.83
C VAL A 83 32.03 -19.19 6.31
N LYS A 84 33.09 -18.77 7.01
CA LYS A 84 34.02 -19.69 7.68
C LYS A 84 33.44 -20.12 9.03
N GLY A 85 33.45 -21.43 9.32
CA GLY A 85 33.15 -22.00 10.64
C GLY A 85 32.25 -23.24 10.60
N ASP A 86 32.48 -24.16 11.54
CA ASP A 86 31.78 -25.46 11.60
C ASP A 86 30.57 -25.48 12.55
N ASN A 87 30.32 -24.37 13.24
CA ASN A 87 29.21 -24.24 14.17
C ASN A 87 27.87 -24.37 13.44
N ARG A 88 26.83 -24.82 14.16
CA ARG A 88 25.47 -24.97 13.60
C ARG A 88 24.98 -23.69 12.90
N LEU A 89 25.19 -22.54 13.53
CA LEU A 89 24.83 -21.23 12.97
C LEU A 89 25.64 -20.86 11.72
N SER A 90 26.94 -21.18 11.70
CA SER A 90 27.80 -20.92 10.55
C SER A 90 27.36 -21.72 9.32
N LYS A 91 26.96 -22.98 9.52
CA LYS A 91 26.43 -23.83 8.45
C LYS A 91 25.10 -23.31 7.90
N GLU A 92 24.22 -22.83 8.77
CA GLU A 92 22.94 -22.24 8.37
C GLU A 92 23.14 -20.91 7.63
N ALA A 93 24.03 -20.05 8.11
CA ALA A 93 24.40 -18.80 7.44
C ALA A 93 25.01 -19.07 6.05
N GLN A 94 25.92 -20.04 5.96
CA GLN A 94 26.53 -20.47 4.69
C GLN A 94 25.49 -20.99 3.69
N TYR A 95 24.53 -21.79 4.17
CA TYR A 95 23.44 -22.30 3.34
C TYR A 95 22.60 -21.15 2.77
N ASN A 96 22.22 -20.18 3.60
CA ASN A 96 21.43 -19.02 3.18
C ASN A 96 22.19 -18.12 2.19
N GLU A 97 23.49 -17.89 2.42
CA GLU A 97 24.32 -17.03 1.56
C GLU A 97 24.50 -17.61 0.16
N THR A 98 24.70 -18.92 0.07
CA THR A 98 24.92 -19.60 -1.21
C THR A 98 23.64 -20.13 -1.85
N MET A 99 22.48 -19.94 -1.22
CA MET A 99 21.20 -20.50 -1.66
C MET A 99 20.90 -20.19 -3.13
N LEU A 100 20.93 -18.91 -3.52
CA LEU A 100 20.64 -18.50 -4.90
C LEU A 100 21.64 -19.03 -5.93
N MET A 101 22.93 -19.02 -5.58
CA MET A 101 23.99 -19.56 -6.45
C MET A 101 23.81 -21.06 -6.65
N ASN A 102 23.52 -21.79 -5.57
CA ASN A 102 23.30 -23.23 -5.61
C ASN A 102 22.05 -23.60 -6.43
N ILE A 103 20.97 -22.83 -6.33
CA ILE A 103 19.78 -23.02 -7.16
C ILE A 103 20.11 -22.81 -8.65
N LEU A 104 20.88 -21.77 -8.98
CA LEU A 104 21.32 -21.54 -10.35
C LEU A 104 22.17 -22.70 -10.86
N LEU A 105 23.15 -23.17 -10.08
CA LEU A 105 24.00 -24.29 -10.45
C LEU A 105 23.19 -25.57 -10.69
N ARG A 106 22.26 -25.90 -9.78
CA ARG A 106 21.40 -27.09 -9.93
C ARG A 106 20.47 -26.99 -11.14
N SER A 107 19.90 -25.82 -11.42
CA SER A 107 19.00 -25.64 -12.56
C SER A 107 19.74 -25.67 -13.91
N SER A 108 20.87 -24.96 -14.03
CA SER A 108 21.66 -24.87 -15.26
C SER A 108 22.50 -26.11 -15.55
N LEU A 109 23.00 -26.80 -14.52
CA LEU A 109 23.90 -27.96 -14.66
C LEU A 109 23.24 -29.28 -14.24
N SER A 110 21.91 -29.36 -14.21
CA SER A 110 21.21 -30.63 -13.95
C SER A 110 21.66 -31.74 -14.89
N SER A 111 21.55 -32.99 -14.43
CA SER A 111 21.97 -34.18 -15.17
C SER A 111 21.48 -34.19 -16.62
N ARG A 112 20.21 -33.81 -16.84
CA ARG A 112 19.61 -33.69 -18.17
C ARG A 112 20.21 -32.55 -19.00
N GLN A 113 20.40 -31.36 -18.42
CA GLN A 113 20.98 -30.21 -19.13
C GLN A 113 22.41 -30.50 -19.61
N VAL A 114 23.22 -31.10 -18.74
CA VAL A 114 24.62 -31.42 -19.04
C VAL A 114 24.75 -32.48 -20.12
N LEU A 115 23.92 -33.54 -20.07
CA LEU A 115 24.04 -34.69 -20.97
C LEU A 115 23.31 -34.49 -22.31
N GLU A 116 22.11 -33.91 -22.32
CA GLU A 116 21.30 -33.82 -23.55
C GLU A 116 21.53 -32.52 -24.31
N ILE A 117 21.53 -31.38 -23.60
CA ILE A 117 21.53 -30.03 -24.17
C ILE A 117 22.96 -29.54 -24.39
N HIS A 118 23.79 -29.61 -23.36
CA HIS A 118 25.18 -29.18 -23.46
C HIS A 118 26.10 -30.27 -23.99
N ARG A 119 25.75 -31.54 -23.80
CA ARG A 119 26.53 -32.72 -24.21
C ARG A 119 27.99 -32.64 -23.76
N LEU A 120 28.22 -32.24 -22.52
CA LEU A 120 29.57 -32.07 -22.00
C LEU A 120 30.27 -33.44 -21.83
N THR A 121 31.57 -33.44 -22.07
CA THR A 121 32.46 -34.56 -21.71
C THR A 121 32.87 -34.46 -20.24
N ASN A 122 33.38 -35.54 -19.67
CA ASN A 122 33.88 -35.56 -18.29
C ASN A 122 34.98 -34.52 -18.04
N GLU A 123 35.90 -34.36 -18.99
CA GLU A 123 36.97 -33.35 -18.90
C GLU A 123 36.41 -31.92 -18.91
N ALA A 124 35.46 -31.64 -19.81
CA ALA A 124 34.83 -30.33 -19.89
C ALA A 124 33.99 -29.99 -18.65
N PHE A 125 33.32 -30.98 -18.08
CA PHE A 125 32.54 -30.80 -16.85
C PHE A 125 33.45 -30.53 -15.64
N ASN A 126 34.54 -31.28 -15.47
CA ASN A 126 35.49 -31.04 -14.38
C ASN A 126 36.18 -29.68 -14.51
N TRP A 127 36.54 -29.29 -15.74
CA TRP A 127 37.07 -27.95 -16.01
C TRP A 127 36.07 -26.86 -15.63
N LEU A 128 34.79 -27.02 -16.02
CA LEU A 128 33.73 -26.07 -15.72
C LEU A 128 33.52 -25.88 -14.21
N CYS A 129 33.49 -26.99 -13.44
CA CYS A 129 33.38 -26.94 -11.98
C CYS A 129 34.54 -26.15 -11.35
N GLY A 130 35.77 -26.38 -11.80
CA GLY A 130 36.95 -25.67 -11.28
C GLY A 130 36.95 -24.17 -11.64
N GLU A 131 36.52 -23.81 -12.85
CA GLU A 131 36.41 -22.40 -13.25
C GLU A 131 35.31 -21.68 -12.45
N ILE A 132 34.16 -22.32 -12.21
CA ILE A 132 33.09 -21.76 -11.37
C ILE A 132 33.59 -21.51 -9.94
N GLU A 133 34.29 -22.48 -9.35
CA GLU A 133 34.86 -22.34 -8.01
C GLU A 133 35.84 -21.16 -7.94
N THR A 134 36.75 -21.06 -8.90
CA THR A 134 37.75 -19.99 -8.99
C THR A 134 37.09 -18.62 -9.13
N ARG A 135 36.09 -18.50 -10.00
CA ARG A 135 35.35 -17.25 -10.22
C ARG A 135 34.56 -16.84 -8.98
N PHE A 136 33.93 -17.77 -8.31
CA PHE A 136 33.21 -17.50 -7.07
C PHE A 136 34.14 -16.96 -5.98
N GLN A 137 35.31 -17.57 -5.80
CA GLN A 137 36.31 -17.09 -4.83
C GLN A 137 36.81 -15.68 -5.16
N GLN A 138 37.00 -15.35 -6.45
CA GLN A 138 37.41 -14.01 -6.88
C GLN A 138 36.36 -12.92 -6.62
N THR A 139 35.08 -13.28 -6.59
CA THR A 139 34.00 -12.32 -6.35
C THR A 139 33.79 -11.96 -4.88
N GLN A 140 34.47 -12.64 -3.96
CA GLN A 140 34.38 -12.32 -2.53
C GLN A 140 35.11 -10.99 -2.26
N VAL A 141 34.34 -9.98 -1.83
CA VAL A 141 34.86 -8.66 -1.45
C VAL A 141 34.95 -8.56 0.07
N GLN A 142 36.02 -7.91 0.57
CA GLN A 142 36.18 -7.70 2.01
C GLN A 142 35.18 -6.65 2.52
N ALA A 143 34.57 -6.90 3.68
CA ALA A 143 33.64 -5.96 4.30
C ALA A 143 34.31 -4.59 4.52
N GLY A 144 33.83 -3.55 3.82
CA GLY A 144 34.33 -2.18 3.92
C GLY A 144 34.68 -1.50 2.59
N GLU A 145 34.87 -2.26 1.50
CA GLU A 145 35.04 -1.69 0.16
C GLU A 145 33.67 -1.32 -0.45
N MET A 146 33.24 -0.07 -0.28
CA MET A 146 32.06 0.46 -0.98
C MET A 146 32.47 1.26 -2.21
N VAL A 147 32.03 0.85 -3.40
CA VAL A 147 32.03 1.69 -4.59
C VAL A 147 30.79 2.58 -4.54
N ALA A 148 30.98 3.84 -4.15
CA ALA A 148 29.91 4.83 -4.19
C ALA A 148 29.57 5.16 -5.66
N LYS A 149 28.43 4.66 -6.14
CA LYS A 149 27.85 5.12 -7.41
C LYS A 149 27.26 6.52 -7.18
N ASN A 150 27.67 7.50 -7.98
CA ASN A 150 27.14 8.86 -7.93
C ASN A 150 25.64 8.86 -8.29
N VAL A 151 24.78 9.18 -7.32
CA VAL A 151 23.34 9.37 -7.53
C VAL A 151 23.06 10.88 -7.55
N THR A 152 22.87 11.44 -8.75
CA THR A 152 22.67 12.89 -8.98
C THR A 152 21.20 13.33 -8.94
N LEU A 153 20.24 12.43 -8.69
CA LEU A 153 18.82 12.78 -8.63
C LEU A 153 18.26 12.54 -7.23
N GLY A 154 17.58 13.55 -6.68
CA GLY A 154 16.83 13.42 -5.42
C GLY A 154 17.56 13.86 -4.15
N ILE A 155 18.56 14.74 -4.22
CA ILE A 155 19.30 15.28 -3.06
C ILE A 155 18.38 15.71 -1.91
N PRO A 156 17.23 16.39 -2.13
CA PRO A 156 16.31 16.71 -1.04
C PRO A 156 15.73 15.47 -0.34
N ARG A 157 15.33 14.45 -1.11
CA ARG A 157 14.78 13.20 -0.58
C ARG A 157 15.85 12.37 0.12
N LEU A 158 17.05 12.32 -0.45
CA LEU A 158 18.21 11.67 0.15
C LEU A 158 18.57 12.33 1.49
N LYS A 159 18.57 13.67 1.55
CA LYS A 159 18.78 14.41 2.80
C LYS A 159 17.70 14.12 3.84
N GLU A 160 16.43 14.02 3.43
CA GLU A 160 15.33 13.62 4.33
C GLU A 160 15.53 12.21 4.91
N ILE A 161 15.99 11.26 4.09
CA ILE A 161 16.25 9.88 4.50
C ILE A 161 17.46 9.81 5.43
N ILE A 162 18.59 10.43 5.06
CA ILE A 162 19.81 10.43 5.88
C ILE A 162 19.58 11.07 7.24
N ASN A 163 18.85 12.19 7.27
CA ASN A 163 18.58 12.91 8.52
C ASN A 163 17.36 12.35 9.28
N LEU A 164 16.70 11.30 8.78
CA LEU A 164 15.51 10.69 9.38
C LEU A 164 14.44 11.74 9.76
N SER A 165 14.09 12.62 8.82
CA SER A 165 13.10 13.68 9.07
C SER A 165 11.74 13.10 9.50
N LYS A 166 11.20 13.56 10.63
CA LYS A 166 9.88 13.13 11.14
C LYS A 166 8.71 13.57 10.25
N LYS A 167 8.89 14.67 9.50
CA LYS A 167 7.87 15.23 8.60
C LYS A 167 8.47 15.31 7.20
N PRO A 168 8.32 14.26 6.37
CA PRO A 168 8.74 14.33 4.97
C PRO A 168 7.93 15.40 4.26
N LYS A 169 8.52 16.07 3.26
CA LYS A 169 7.82 17.15 2.54
C LYS A 169 6.63 16.64 1.70
N THR A 170 6.77 15.46 1.11
CA THR A 170 5.75 14.82 0.27
C THR A 170 5.46 13.40 0.79
N PRO A 171 4.76 13.27 1.93
CA PRO A 171 4.31 11.97 2.41
C PRO A 171 3.34 11.37 1.39
N SER A 172 3.65 10.19 0.88
CA SER A 172 2.72 9.44 0.05
C SER A 172 2.68 7.99 0.46
N LEU A 173 1.52 7.37 0.32
CA LEU A 173 1.32 5.97 0.61
C LEU A 173 0.50 5.34 -0.53
N THR A 174 0.85 4.10 -0.88
CA THR A 174 0.12 3.30 -1.87
C THR A 174 -0.66 2.24 -1.10
N VAL A 175 -1.99 2.30 -1.14
CA VAL A 175 -2.91 1.36 -0.49
C VAL A 175 -3.39 0.36 -1.53
N TYR A 176 -3.19 -0.92 -1.24
CA TYR A 176 -3.70 -2.02 -2.06
C TYR A 176 -5.05 -2.50 -1.51
N LEU A 177 -5.96 -2.87 -2.42
CA LEU A 177 -7.31 -3.32 -2.06
C LEU A 177 -7.41 -4.85 -2.09
N THR A 178 -8.33 -5.39 -1.29
CA THR A 178 -8.67 -6.82 -1.25
C THR A 178 -10.10 -7.05 -1.70
N GLY A 179 -10.43 -8.31 -2.02
CA GLY A 179 -11.78 -8.70 -2.41
C GLY A 179 -12.24 -8.08 -3.73
N GLN A 180 -13.51 -7.68 -3.78
CA GLN A 180 -14.18 -7.18 -4.99
C GLN A 180 -13.75 -5.74 -5.35
N ALA A 181 -13.44 -4.91 -4.35
CA ALA A 181 -12.98 -3.52 -4.51
C ALA A 181 -11.70 -3.37 -5.34
N ARG A 182 -10.94 -4.46 -5.49
CA ARG A 182 -9.75 -4.54 -6.35
C ARG A 182 -10.07 -4.36 -7.85
N ASN A 183 -11.19 -4.94 -8.29
CA ASN A 183 -11.56 -5.00 -9.71
C ASN A 183 -12.70 -4.03 -10.04
N ASP A 184 -13.55 -3.75 -9.06
CA ASP A 184 -14.71 -2.88 -9.20
C ASP A 184 -14.36 -1.43 -8.84
N ALA A 185 -14.70 -0.50 -9.74
CA ALA A 185 -14.42 0.91 -9.56
C ALA A 185 -15.33 1.56 -8.50
N GLU A 186 -16.59 1.10 -8.39
CA GLU A 186 -17.56 1.69 -7.45
C GLU A 186 -17.18 1.38 -6.00
N GLN A 187 -16.89 0.10 -5.71
CA GLN A 187 -16.39 -0.30 -4.39
C GLN A 187 -15.04 0.35 -4.05
N CYS A 188 -14.16 0.56 -5.05
CA CYS A 188 -12.92 1.30 -4.86
C CYS A 188 -13.18 2.75 -4.45
N LYS A 189 -14.16 3.42 -5.08
CA LYS A 189 -14.59 4.78 -4.74
C LYS A 189 -15.12 4.87 -3.31
N GLN A 190 -15.91 3.89 -2.86
CA GLN A 190 -16.39 3.84 -1.48
C GLN A 190 -15.22 3.79 -0.46
N VAL A 191 -14.17 3.03 -0.74
CA VAL A 191 -12.97 2.99 0.11
C VAL A 191 -12.22 4.32 0.05
N LEU A 192 -12.13 4.94 -1.12
CA LEU A 192 -11.53 6.27 -1.31
C LEU A 192 -12.21 7.31 -0.42
N CYS A 193 -13.55 7.39 -0.46
CA CYS A 193 -14.31 8.37 0.32
C CYS A 193 -14.12 8.18 1.84
N ARG A 194 -13.97 6.93 2.31
CA ARG A 194 -13.70 6.61 3.72
C ARG A 194 -12.28 6.94 4.17
N LEU A 195 -11.32 7.06 3.26
CA LEU A 195 -9.92 7.36 3.60
C LEU A 195 -9.64 8.86 3.55
N GLU A 196 -10.18 9.55 2.55
CA GLU A 196 -9.91 10.97 2.35
C GLU A 196 -10.51 11.83 3.47
N HIS A 197 -9.66 12.61 4.14
CA HIS A 197 -10.11 13.51 5.19
C HIS A 197 -10.99 14.62 4.62
N CYS A 198 -12.26 14.64 5.03
CA CYS A 198 -13.23 15.64 4.67
C CYS A 198 -13.68 16.41 5.92
N THR A 199 -13.35 17.70 5.97
CA THR A 199 -13.90 18.63 6.95
C THR A 199 -15.09 19.36 6.36
N LEU A 200 -15.93 19.95 7.22
CA LEU A 200 -17.09 20.73 6.76
C LEU A 200 -16.67 21.85 5.80
N ARG A 201 -15.52 22.51 6.05
CA ARG A 201 -14.95 23.53 5.16
C ARG A 201 -14.77 23.10 3.71
N LYS A 202 -14.47 21.83 3.44
CA LYS A 202 -14.29 21.35 2.06
C LYS A 202 -15.61 21.22 1.30
N VAL A 203 -16.72 21.07 2.02
CA VAL A 203 -18.06 20.83 1.46
C VAL A 203 -18.89 22.12 1.44
N THR A 204 -18.56 23.08 2.31
CA THR A 204 -19.27 24.36 2.38
C THR A 204 -18.90 25.31 1.24
N THR A 205 -19.92 25.84 0.56
CA THR A 205 -19.79 26.91 -0.45
C THR A 205 -19.82 28.28 0.21
N ASN A 206 -20.79 28.50 1.09
CA ASN A 206 -21.01 29.81 1.72
C ASN A 206 -21.50 29.64 3.17
N THR A 207 -21.16 30.60 4.02
CA THR A 207 -21.63 30.69 5.40
C THR A 207 -22.02 32.13 5.70
N ALA A 208 -23.22 32.34 6.22
CA ALA A 208 -23.70 33.66 6.60
C ALA A 208 -24.46 33.60 7.92
N ILE A 209 -24.28 34.64 8.74
CA ILE A 209 -24.99 34.83 9.99
C ILE A 209 -26.09 35.84 9.74
N TYR A 210 -27.34 35.46 10.03
CA TYR A 210 -28.52 36.29 9.90
C TYR A 210 -29.12 36.56 11.27
N TYR A 211 -29.70 37.74 11.43
CA TYR A 211 -30.60 38.02 12.55
C TYR A 211 -32.02 37.63 12.10
N ASP A 212 -32.56 36.57 12.69
CA ASP A 212 -33.82 35.92 12.30
C ASP A 212 -34.69 35.70 13.55
N PRO A 213 -35.43 36.75 13.99
CA PRO A 213 -36.06 36.80 15.31
C PRO A 213 -37.16 35.75 15.50
N ASP A 214 -37.85 35.36 14.43
CA ASP A 214 -38.86 34.32 14.44
C ASP A 214 -38.31 33.05 13.74
N PRO A 215 -38.37 31.87 14.37
CA PRO A 215 -38.01 30.61 13.72
C PRO A 215 -39.01 30.13 12.65
N GLN A 216 -40.28 30.56 12.69
CA GLN A 216 -41.30 30.15 11.73
C GLN A 216 -41.39 31.10 10.53
N GLU A 217 -41.34 32.41 10.76
CA GLU A 217 -41.31 33.42 9.71
C GLU A 217 -39.88 33.93 9.49
N THR A 218 -39.19 33.38 8.49
CA THR A 218 -37.79 33.72 8.25
C THR A 218 -37.65 34.95 7.35
N VAL A 219 -36.61 35.74 7.59
CA VAL A 219 -36.23 36.87 6.71
C VAL A 219 -35.75 36.41 5.32
N ILE A 220 -35.45 35.10 5.16
CA ILE A 220 -34.90 34.53 3.93
C ILE A 220 -36.00 33.86 3.10
N ASN A 221 -36.47 34.57 2.08
CA ASN A 221 -37.55 34.10 1.20
C ASN A 221 -37.31 32.72 0.57
N GLU A 222 -36.07 32.39 0.22
CA GLU A 222 -35.72 31.10 -0.41
C GLU A 222 -35.98 29.90 0.50
N ASP A 223 -35.92 30.11 1.82
CA ASP A 223 -35.98 29.01 2.78
C ASP A 223 -37.39 28.83 3.39
N GLN A 224 -38.28 29.81 3.22
CA GLN A 224 -39.58 29.88 3.89
C GLN A 224 -40.47 28.65 3.62
N GLU A 225 -40.49 28.15 2.38
CA GLU A 225 -41.37 27.05 1.98
C GLU A 225 -41.07 25.75 2.75
N TRP A 226 -39.78 25.41 2.89
CA TRP A 226 -39.38 24.17 3.56
C TRP A 226 -39.36 24.32 5.08
N ILE A 227 -39.15 25.52 5.62
CA ILE A 227 -39.25 25.81 7.05
C ILE A 227 -40.70 25.66 7.54
N ASN A 228 -41.66 26.20 6.78
CA ASN A 228 -43.07 26.05 7.11
C ASN A 228 -43.45 24.56 7.20
N THR A 229 -43.04 23.78 6.21
CA THR A 229 -43.26 22.32 6.17
C THR A 229 -42.64 21.62 7.39
N TYR A 230 -41.45 22.04 7.83
CA TYR A 230 -40.79 21.47 9.01
C TYR A 230 -41.56 21.73 10.32
N TYR A 231 -42.08 22.95 10.51
CA TYR A 231 -42.80 23.35 11.72
C TYR A 231 -44.31 23.07 11.71
N GLU A 232 -44.86 22.55 10.60
CA GLU A 232 -46.25 22.07 10.55
C GLU A 232 -46.51 20.88 11.49
N MET A 233 -45.45 20.17 11.91
CA MET A 233 -45.52 19.07 12.88
C MET A 233 -45.16 19.57 14.30
N PRO A 234 -46.06 19.50 15.30
CA PRO A 234 -45.94 20.25 16.56
C PRO A 234 -45.02 19.64 17.65
N ASP A 235 -44.02 18.84 17.29
CA ASP A 235 -43.30 17.99 18.25
C ASP A 235 -42.01 18.61 18.85
N GLN A 236 -41.63 19.85 18.49
CA GLN A 236 -40.43 20.51 19.05
C GLN A 236 -40.77 21.79 19.83
N ASP A 237 -40.21 21.90 21.04
CA ASP A 237 -40.29 23.09 21.89
C ASP A 237 -39.50 24.25 21.24
N ILE A 238 -40.23 25.13 20.53
CA ILE A 238 -39.69 26.35 19.89
C ILE A 238 -39.23 27.41 20.94
N LYS A 239 -39.63 27.22 22.19
CA LYS A 239 -39.34 28.15 23.28
C LYS A 239 -37.91 27.89 23.76
N ASN A 240 -37.02 28.89 23.65
CA ASN A 240 -35.59 28.90 24.06
C ASN A 240 -34.57 28.72 22.92
N ILE A 241 -34.90 29.09 21.68
CA ILE A 241 -33.97 29.11 20.56
C ILE A 241 -33.50 30.55 20.30
N SER A 242 -32.20 30.74 20.05
CA SER A 242 -31.62 32.04 19.73
C SER A 242 -32.19 32.68 18.46
N GLN A 243 -32.21 34.01 18.47
CA GLN A 243 -32.61 34.86 17.34
C GLN A 243 -31.53 34.96 16.26
N TRP A 244 -30.30 34.54 16.56
CA TRP A 244 -29.23 34.52 15.58
C TRP A 244 -29.18 33.17 14.87
N LEU A 245 -29.15 33.21 13.54
CA LEU A 245 -29.15 32.05 12.66
C LEU A 245 -27.83 31.95 11.92
N LEU A 246 -27.15 30.82 12.05
CA LEU A 246 -26.03 30.46 11.17
C LEU A 246 -26.55 29.62 10.01
N ARG A 247 -26.52 30.19 8.79
CA ARG A 247 -26.90 29.51 7.54
C ARG A 247 -25.63 29.05 6.81
N ILE A 248 -25.53 27.76 6.55
CA ILE A 248 -24.44 27.12 5.82
C ILE A 248 -25.00 26.55 4.53
N GLU A 249 -24.43 26.95 3.40
CA GLU A 249 -24.74 26.42 2.06
C GLU A 249 -23.67 25.42 1.65
N LEU A 250 -24.07 24.21 1.27
CA LEU A 250 -23.18 23.11 0.91
C LEU A 250 -23.12 22.90 -0.62
N ASP A 251 -21.95 22.54 -1.13
CA ASP A 251 -21.76 22.20 -2.53
C ASP A 251 -22.30 20.79 -2.84
N ARG A 252 -23.31 20.74 -3.72
CA ARG A 252 -23.94 19.49 -4.18
C ARG A 252 -22.95 18.54 -4.86
N LYS A 253 -21.97 19.07 -5.61
CA LYS A 253 -21.00 18.23 -6.33
C LYS A 253 -20.11 17.49 -5.33
N CYS A 254 -19.56 18.22 -4.35
CA CYS A 254 -18.74 17.64 -3.28
C CYS A 254 -19.53 16.65 -2.41
N MET A 255 -20.82 16.89 -2.13
CA MET A 255 -21.69 15.96 -1.41
C MET A 255 -21.87 14.64 -2.18
N THR A 256 -22.18 14.73 -3.47
CA THR A 256 -22.39 13.56 -4.34
C THR A 256 -21.11 12.76 -4.55
N ASP A 257 -19.98 13.42 -4.75
CA ASP A 257 -18.70 12.74 -4.97
C ASP A 257 -18.22 11.96 -3.75
N ARG A 258 -18.58 12.42 -2.55
CA ARG A 258 -18.19 11.82 -1.27
C ARG A 258 -19.24 10.88 -0.67
N GLU A 259 -20.39 10.74 -1.32
CA GLU A 259 -21.53 9.94 -0.84
C GLU A 259 -21.99 10.37 0.57
N LEU A 260 -22.04 11.68 0.82
CA LEU A 260 -22.52 12.26 2.08
C LEU A 260 -23.99 12.65 1.96
N THR A 261 -24.76 12.42 3.03
CA THR A 261 -26.16 12.88 3.15
C THR A 261 -26.29 13.99 4.19
N MET A 262 -27.32 14.84 4.09
CA MET A 262 -27.55 15.90 5.08
C MET A 262 -27.81 15.33 6.49
N GLU A 263 -28.46 14.17 6.57
CA GLU A 263 -28.67 13.43 7.81
C GLU A 263 -27.34 13.07 8.49
N GLN A 264 -26.40 12.46 7.77
CA GLN A 264 -25.09 12.10 8.32
C GLN A 264 -24.30 13.32 8.82
N ILE A 265 -24.40 14.45 8.11
CA ILE A 265 -23.76 15.70 8.54
C ILE A 265 -24.41 16.19 9.84
N SER A 266 -25.74 16.20 9.91
CA SER A 266 -26.46 16.61 11.12
C SER A 266 -26.05 15.76 12.33
N GLU A 267 -26.00 14.43 12.19
CA GLU A 267 -25.56 13.51 13.24
C GLU A 267 -24.11 13.78 13.68
N LYS A 268 -23.21 14.11 12.75
CA LYS A 268 -21.83 14.46 13.06
C LYS A 268 -21.72 15.76 13.85
N ILE A 269 -22.57 16.73 13.54
CA ILE A 269 -22.65 17.99 14.26
C ILE A 269 -23.12 17.74 15.70
N TYR A 270 -24.20 16.97 15.87
CA TYR A 270 -24.70 16.57 17.19
C TYR A 270 -23.65 15.78 17.99
N GLN A 271 -22.93 14.85 17.36
CA GLN A 271 -21.83 14.10 18.01
C GLN A 271 -20.66 15.00 18.44
N GLY A 272 -20.39 16.07 17.69
CA GLY A 272 -19.25 16.95 17.94
C GLY A 272 -19.52 18.04 18.98
N PHE A 273 -20.71 18.62 18.96
CA PHE A 273 -21.06 19.80 19.76
C PHE A 273 -22.14 19.54 20.83
N GLY A 274 -22.80 18.37 20.80
CA GLY A 274 -23.85 17.98 21.75
C GLY A 274 -25.23 18.57 21.43
N ASP A 275 -26.17 18.43 22.37
CA ASP A 275 -27.58 18.81 22.20
C ASP A 275 -27.84 20.33 22.34
N CYS A 276 -26.81 21.15 22.48
CA CYS A 276 -26.94 22.61 22.63
C CYS A 276 -27.19 23.36 21.32
N LEU A 277 -27.11 22.65 20.18
CA LEU A 277 -27.36 23.19 18.85
C LEU A 277 -28.67 22.61 18.30
N ASN A 278 -29.55 23.49 17.84
CA ASN A 278 -30.67 23.10 17.01
C ASN A 278 -30.22 23.18 15.54
N VAL A 279 -30.19 22.03 14.85
CA VAL A 279 -29.74 21.91 13.47
C VAL A 279 -30.91 21.47 12.60
N ILE A 280 -31.29 22.32 11.65
CA ILE A 280 -32.34 22.03 10.68
C ILE A 280 -31.71 22.03 9.29
N PHE A 281 -32.10 21.09 8.44
CA PHE A 281 -31.62 21.00 7.08
C PHE A 281 -32.80 20.77 6.12
N ASN A 282 -32.59 21.10 4.85
CA ASN A 282 -33.53 20.78 3.79
C ASN A 282 -33.21 19.44 3.12
N ASP A 283 -34.14 18.93 2.31
CA ASP A 283 -33.99 17.66 1.63
C ASP A 283 -32.79 17.64 0.65
N ASP A 284 -32.13 16.49 0.53
CA ASP A 284 -31.01 16.24 -0.41
C ASP A 284 -31.38 16.51 -1.88
N ASN A 285 -32.68 16.55 -2.21
CA ASN A 285 -33.20 16.81 -3.54
C ASN A 285 -33.29 18.31 -3.89
N ALA A 286 -33.22 19.21 -2.91
CA ALA A 286 -33.33 20.65 -3.11
C ALA A 286 -32.25 21.20 -4.07
N GLU A 287 -32.51 22.37 -4.66
CA GLU A 287 -31.56 23.01 -5.58
C GLU A 287 -30.28 23.46 -4.85
N LYS A 288 -30.44 24.09 -3.68
CA LYS A 288 -29.38 24.45 -2.76
C LYS A 288 -29.46 23.59 -1.52
N LEU A 289 -28.35 23.02 -1.09
CA LEU A 289 -28.28 22.28 0.17
C LEU A 289 -27.97 23.26 1.29
N VAL A 290 -28.92 23.44 2.20
CA VAL A 290 -28.86 24.47 3.25
C VAL A 290 -29.02 23.83 4.62
N LEU A 291 -28.13 24.21 5.51
CA LEU A 291 -28.13 23.81 6.91
C LEU A 291 -28.24 25.06 7.78
N ARG A 292 -29.21 25.05 8.69
CA ARG A 292 -29.56 26.14 9.60
C ARG A 292 -29.24 25.72 11.02
N ILE A 293 -28.41 26.48 11.70
CA ILE A 293 -27.99 26.19 13.08
C ILE A 293 -28.40 27.37 13.95
N ARG A 294 -29.08 27.06 15.06
CA ARG A 294 -29.37 27.99 16.13
C ARG A 294 -28.89 27.41 17.46
N THR A 295 -28.50 28.26 18.39
CA THR A 295 -28.16 27.85 19.76
C THR A 295 -29.42 27.81 20.62
N THR A 296 -29.47 26.89 21.58
CA THR A 296 -30.50 26.91 22.63
C THR A 296 -30.02 27.69 23.84
N ASP A 297 -30.88 28.52 24.44
CA ASP A 297 -30.54 29.45 25.54
C ASP A 297 -30.24 28.77 26.90
N GLN A 298 -30.17 27.44 26.95
CA GLN A 298 -29.81 26.71 28.19
C GLN A 298 -28.40 27.07 28.71
N ILE A 299 -27.56 27.71 27.90
CA ILE A 299 -26.24 28.20 28.29
C ILE A 299 -26.33 29.39 29.27
N ASN A 300 -27.43 30.16 29.26
CA ASN A 300 -27.57 31.39 30.04
C ASN A 300 -28.19 31.20 31.44
N LEU A 301 -28.78 30.04 31.73
CA LEU A 301 -29.53 29.81 32.98
C LEU A 301 -28.67 29.26 34.14
N SER A 302 -27.40 28.89 33.92
CA SER A 302 -26.53 28.32 34.95
C SER A 302 -25.61 29.33 35.67
N THR A 303 -25.70 30.62 35.37
CA THR A 303 -24.77 31.64 35.90
C THR A 303 -25.46 32.92 36.38
N GLU A 304 -26.66 32.82 36.98
CA GLU A 304 -27.28 33.98 37.64
C GLU A 304 -26.88 34.15 39.12
N GLU A 305 -25.95 33.36 39.64
CA GLU A 305 -25.36 33.58 40.97
C GLU A 305 -23.83 33.53 40.90
N GLU A 306 -23.20 34.53 40.28
CA GLU A 306 -21.94 35.15 40.76
C GLU A 306 -21.42 36.20 39.77
N GLN A 307 -21.57 37.47 40.17
CA GLN A 307 -20.64 38.58 39.94
C GLN A 307 -20.39 39.08 38.50
N ASN A 308 -20.67 40.38 38.36
CA ASN A 308 -20.15 41.28 37.34
C ASN A 308 -18.65 41.06 37.06
N ASP A 309 -18.27 41.26 35.79
CA ASP A 309 -16.92 41.27 35.22
C ASP A 309 -16.44 39.98 34.54
N ILE A 310 -17.15 39.53 33.49
CA ILE A 310 -16.57 39.21 32.18
C ILE A 310 -17.64 39.58 31.15
N THR A 311 -17.28 40.40 30.18
CA THR A 311 -18.08 40.73 28.99
C THR A 311 -18.98 39.57 28.57
N HIS A 312 -20.30 39.75 28.56
CA HIS A 312 -21.19 38.96 27.71
C HIS A 312 -20.50 38.87 26.35
N MET A 313 -20.03 37.68 25.98
CA MET A 313 -19.44 37.52 24.67
C MET A 313 -20.58 37.76 23.69
N ASP A 314 -20.51 38.83 22.88
CA ASP A 314 -21.59 39.17 21.95
C ASP A 314 -21.98 37.89 21.19
N ASP A 315 -23.27 37.54 21.15
CA ASP A 315 -23.76 36.29 20.53
C ASP A 315 -23.25 36.12 19.09
N ASN A 316 -23.05 37.23 18.37
CA ASN A 316 -22.43 37.26 17.05
C ASN A 316 -20.96 36.78 17.09
N THR A 317 -20.17 37.21 18.07
CA THR A 317 -18.78 36.75 18.28
C THR A 317 -18.76 35.27 18.64
N PHE A 318 -19.73 34.79 19.41
CA PHE A 318 -19.89 33.35 19.69
C PHE A 318 -20.15 32.56 18.42
N LEU A 319 -21.11 32.98 17.58
CA LEU A 319 -21.43 32.28 16.33
C LEU A 319 -20.28 32.33 15.32
N GLN A 320 -19.51 33.41 15.27
CA GLN A 320 -18.29 33.47 14.45
C GLN A 320 -17.22 32.47 14.93
N CYS A 321 -17.07 32.33 16.25
CA CYS A 321 -16.17 31.32 16.83
C CYS A 321 -16.65 29.90 16.51
N LEU A 322 -17.95 29.64 16.73
CA LEU A 322 -18.59 28.36 16.41
C LEU A 322 -18.41 28.01 14.93
N GLN A 323 -18.69 28.96 14.03
CA GLN A 323 -18.47 28.81 12.59
C GLN A 323 -17.01 28.44 12.27
N SER A 324 -16.03 29.12 12.88
CA SER A 324 -14.61 28.83 12.62
C SER A 324 -14.22 27.42 13.05
N VAL A 325 -14.58 27.03 14.28
CA VAL A 325 -14.28 25.71 14.86
C VAL A 325 -14.99 24.60 14.07
N MET A 326 -16.26 24.81 13.73
CA MET A 326 -17.05 23.85 12.98
C MET A 326 -16.50 23.62 11.57
N LEU A 327 -15.99 24.66 10.91
CA LEU A 327 -15.38 24.51 9.59
C LEU A 327 -14.00 23.84 9.64
N SER A 328 -13.17 24.11 10.66
CA SER A 328 -11.81 23.55 10.73
C SER A 328 -11.74 22.16 11.34
N ASP A 329 -12.46 21.92 12.44
CA ASP A 329 -12.21 20.80 13.35
C ASP A 329 -13.28 19.70 13.21
N LEU A 330 -14.47 20.03 12.68
CA LEU A 330 -15.50 19.01 12.45
C LEU A 330 -15.10 18.12 11.27
N THR A 331 -14.71 16.89 11.60
CA THR A 331 -14.40 15.84 10.64
C THR A 331 -15.70 15.09 10.28
N LEU A 332 -16.10 15.17 9.01
CA LEU A 332 -17.29 14.48 8.53
C LEU A 332 -16.98 13.01 8.25
N GLN A 333 -15.90 12.78 7.50
CA GLN A 333 -15.44 11.46 7.08
C GLN A 333 -13.92 11.47 6.85
N GLY A 334 -13.29 10.31 6.93
CA GLY A 334 -11.87 10.15 6.59
C GLY A 334 -10.93 10.13 7.78
N ILE A 335 -9.63 10.06 7.47
CA ILE A 335 -8.56 9.95 8.47
C ILE A 335 -7.74 11.24 8.45
N GLU A 336 -7.67 11.93 9.60
CA GLU A 336 -6.78 13.10 9.74
C GLU A 336 -5.33 12.74 9.35
N GLY A 337 -4.73 13.61 8.54
CA GLY A 337 -3.39 13.40 7.99
C GLY A 337 -3.37 12.77 6.60
N ILE A 338 -4.53 12.41 6.03
CA ILE A 338 -4.69 12.07 4.60
C ILE A 338 -5.48 13.17 3.91
N SER A 339 -4.79 14.06 3.20
CA SER A 339 -5.40 15.25 2.61
C SER A 339 -6.23 14.94 1.36
N LYS A 340 -5.72 14.04 0.52
CA LYS A 340 -6.32 13.66 -0.76
C LYS A 340 -5.96 12.22 -1.12
N VAL A 341 -6.86 11.53 -1.81
CA VAL A 341 -6.62 10.17 -2.29
C VAL A 341 -6.87 10.11 -3.80
N TYR A 342 -5.98 9.43 -4.51
CA TYR A 342 -6.02 9.25 -5.96
C TYR A 342 -6.27 7.79 -6.27
N MET A 343 -7.26 7.52 -7.11
CA MET A 343 -7.51 6.18 -7.64
C MET A 343 -6.73 5.99 -8.93
N ILE A 344 -5.94 4.91 -9.00
CA ILE A 344 -5.09 4.58 -10.13
C ILE A 344 -5.32 3.12 -10.49
N ARG A 345 -5.46 2.84 -11.79
CA ARG A 345 -5.45 1.48 -12.31
C ARG A 345 -4.03 1.12 -12.73
N SER A 346 -3.49 0.00 -12.26
CA SER A 346 -2.11 -0.44 -12.53
C SER A 346 -1.90 -0.99 -13.95
N ILE A 347 -2.41 -0.30 -14.98
CA ILE A 347 -2.30 -0.76 -16.37
C ILE A 347 -0.87 -0.55 -16.92
N PHE A 348 -0.34 0.66 -16.69
CA PHE A 348 0.89 1.13 -17.34
C PHE A 348 2.18 0.79 -16.57
N ASP A 349 2.07 0.54 -15.27
CA ASP A 349 3.22 0.24 -14.41
C ASP A 349 3.18 -1.24 -13.99
N ASP A 350 4.03 -2.03 -14.65
CA ASP A 350 4.18 -3.46 -14.40
C ASP A 350 4.67 -3.78 -12.97
N THR A 351 5.28 -2.82 -12.28
CA THR A 351 5.72 -3.00 -10.88
C THR A 351 4.59 -2.90 -9.88
N GLN A 352 3.46 -2.28 -10.27
CA GLN A 352 2.27 -2.09 -9.44
C GLN A 352 1.18 -3.12 -9.74
N LYS A 353 1.42 -4.07 -10.66
CA LYS A 353 0.50 -5.18 -10.90
C LYS A 353 0.70 -6.23 -9.82
N ARG A 354 -0.40 -6.77 -9.29
CA ARG A 354 -0.32 -7.94 -8.42
C ARG A 354 0.02 -9.15 -9.26
N ILE A 355 0.91 -9.97 -8.72
CA ILE A 355 1.46 -11.12 -9.39
C ILE A 355 0.84 -12.37 -8.80
N GLN A 356 0.29 -13.22 -9.67
CA GLN A 356 -0.38 -14.45 -9.30
C GLN A 356 0.22 -15.61 -10.09
N ILE A 357 0.37 -16.76 -9.42
CA ILE A 357 0.86 -17.97 -10.05
C ILE A 357 -0.34 -18.81 -10.47
N ASN A 358 -0.41 -19.15 -11.75
CA ASN A 358 -1.46 -20.01 -12.29
C ASN A 358 -1.30 -21.47 -11.86
N HIS A 359 -2.36 -22.27 -12.06
CA HIS A 359 -2.34 -23.72 -11.90
C HIS A 359 -1.25 -24.39 -12.76
N ASN A 360 -0.93 -23.82 -13.93
CA ASN A 360 0.16 -24.28 -14.80
C ASN A 360 1.56 -23.81 -14.33
N GLY A 361 1.62 -22.94 -13.33
CA GLY A 361 2.87 -22.44 -12.76
C GLY A 361 3.49 -21.24 -13.48
N GLU A 362 2.77 -20.64 -14.42
CA GLU A 362 3.11 -19.37 -15.07
C GLU A 362 2.79 -18.17 -14.16
N ILE A 363 3.49 -17.06 -14.38
CA ILE A 363 3.35 -15.83 -13.61
C ILE A 363 2.44 -14.87 -14.39
N GLU A 364 1.24 -14.63 -13.87
CA GLU A 364 0.31 -13.65 -14.44
C GLU A 364 0.38 -12.32 -13.68
N LYS A 365 0.43 -11.23 -14.43
CA LYS A 365 0.35 -9.86 -13.91
C LYS A 365 -1.07 -9.36 -14.06
N ILE A 366 -1.78 -9.20 -12.95
CA ILE A 366 -3.17 -8.78 -12.96
C ILE A 366 -3.25 -7.30 -12.57
N ALA A 367 -3.82 -6.49 -13.47
CA ALA A 367 -4.09 -5.09 -13.20
C ALA A 367 -5.22 -4.93 -12.19
N GLU A 368 -5.02 -4.04 -11.22
CA GLU A 368 -5.94 -3.78 -10.12
C GLU A 368 -6.09 -2.28 -9.85
N TRP A 369 -7.16 -1.92 -9.14
CA TRP A 369 -7.32 -0.59 -8.59
C TRP A 369 -6.48 -0.42 -7.32
N ILE A 370 -5.75 0.68 -7.28
CA ILE A 370 -4.82 1.04 -6.21
C ILE A 370 -5.12 2.48 -5.82
N LEU A 371 -5.05 2.78 -4.53
CA LEU A 371 -5.23 4.14 -4.02
C LEU A 371 -3.87 4.72 -3.63
N LYS A 372 -3.54 5.92 -4.12
CA LYS A 372 -2.36 6.68 -3.67
C LYS A 372 -2.81 7.86 -2.83
N THR A 373 -2.26 8.00 -1.63
CA THR A 373 -2.63 9.07 -0.70
C THR A 373 -1.59 10.18 -0.72
N ASP A 374 -2.06 11.41 -0.52
CA ASP A 374 -1.25 12.56 -0.13
C ASP A 374 -1.40 12.75 1.38
N GLY A 375 -0.32 12.49 2.12
CA GLY A 375 -0.38 12.29 3.56
C GLY A 375 -0.11 10.84 3.98
N ALA A 376 0.22 10.66 5.26
CA ALA A 376 0.56 9.36 5.83
C ALA A 376 -0.04 9.20 7.23
N ALA A 377 -0.90 8.19 7.39
CA ALA A 377 -1.55 7.86 8.66
C ALA A 377 -1.67 6.34 8.87
N LEU A 378 -0.56 5.60 8.74
CA LEU A 378 -0.50 4.13 8.81
C LEU A 378 -1.16 3.52 10.07
N LYS A 379 -1.08 4.19 11.23
CA LYS A 379 -1.61 3.66 12.49
C LYS A 379 -3.13 3.70 12.59
N ARG A 380 -3.78 4.64 11.90
CA ARG A 380 -5.22 4.80 11.96
C ARG A 380 -5.84 3.88 10.91
N ARG A 381 -6.10 2.63 11.29
CA ARG A 381 -6.89 1.72 10.45
C ARG A 381 -8.33 2.24 10.35
N PRO A 382 -8.98 2.18 9.18
CA PRO A 382 -10.41 2.39 9.12
C PRO A 382 -11.09 1.35 10.03
N LYS A 383 -11.85 1.81 11.03
CA LYS A 383 -12.64 0.93 11.90
C LYS A 383 -13.80 0.36 11.07
N GLY A 384 -13.92 -0.97 11.03
CA GLY A 384 -14.94 -1.70 10.26
C GLY A 384 -14.30 -2.61 9.21
N ASN A 385 -14.88 -3.80 8.99
CA ASN A 385 -14.46 -4.84 8.03
C ASN A 385 -14.11 -4.24 6.66
N SER A 386 -12.86 -3.84 6.49
CA SER A 386 -12.43 -3.07 5.33
C SER A 386 -11.67 -3.97 4.39
N HIS A 387 -12.17 -4.06 3.16
CA HIS A 387 -11.57 -4.68 1.99
C HIS A 387 -10.26 -3.97 1.54
N ALA A 388 -9.47 -3.47 2.48
CA ALA A 388 -8.21 -2.77 2.24
C ALA A 388 -7.12 -3.52 3.01
N ASP A 389 -6.21 -4.16 2.26
CA ASP A 389 -4.98 -4.66 2.87
C ASP A 389 -3.99 -3.50 2.96
N VAL A 390 -3.62 -3.15 4.18
CA VAL A 390 -2.28 -2.61 4.41
C VAL A 390 -1.40 -3.84 4.62
N GLN A 391 -1.06 -4.55 3.53
CA GLN A 391 0.01 -5.54 3.58
C GLN A 391 1.31 -4.76 3.81
N ASN A 392 1.84 -4.88 5.03
CA ASN A 392 3.17 -4.41 5.40
C ASN A 392 4.25 -5.22 4.69
#